data_AF-A0A7Y9C8U4-F1
#
_entry.id   AF-A0A7Y9C8U4-F1
#
_cell.length_a   1.000
_cell.length_b   1.000
_cell.length_c   1.000
_cell.angle_alpha   90.00
_cell.angle_beta   90.00
_cell.angle_gamma   90.00
#
_symmetry.space_group_name_H-M   'P 1'
#
loop_
_entity.id
_entity.type
_entity.pdbx_description
1 polymer ?
#
loop_
_entity_poly.entity_id
_entity_poly.type
_entity_poly.pdbx_seq_one_letter_code
_entity_poly.pdbx_strand_id
1 'polypeptide(L)'
;MERKTVLRIIYYNLVLVVLVGLDLALPGNIKKTGQLESIYSVQRKYGSGRRPSYVKRDLVSFTDGEIFLLGKFPKIDLERKAYISVVQSPIFSNTQEIVILENKQNVYVGFFSNMPVASVFLVSTLLTLINCFNDKKIFQIGLVFSTMAISIISIIYIFYF
;
A
#
# COMPACT_ATOMS: atom_id res chain seq x y z
N MET A 1 26.11 -12.82 -13.23
CA MET A 1 24.89 -13.60 -12.95
C MET A 1 24.49 -14.30 -14.24
N GLU A 2 24.07 -15.56 -14.20
CA GLU A 2 23.63 -16.25 -15.42
C GLU A 2 22.38 -15.58 -16.02
N ARG A 3 22.28 -15.54 -17.35
CA ARG A 3 21.15 -14.92 -18.06
C ARG A 3 19.80 -15.52 -17.66
N LYS A 4 19.77 -16.83 -17.38
CA LYS A 4 18.56 -17.52 -16.88
C LYS A 4 18.10 -16.96 -15.54
N THR A 5 19.03 -16.66 -14.63
CA THR A 5 18.72 -16.09 -13.32
C THR A 5 18.20 -14.66 -13.45
N VAL A 6 18.83 -13.83 -14.31
CA VAL A 6 18.35 -12.47 -14.60
C VAL A 6 16.90 -12.49 -15.09
N LEU A 7 16.59 -13.34 -16.08
CA LEU A 7 15.23 -13.46 -16.62
C LEU A 7 14.23 -13.91 -15.56
N ARG A 8 14.56 -14.89 -14.72
CA ARG A 8 13.69 -15.33 -13.62
C ARG A 8 13.35 -14.19 -12.67
N ILE A 9 14.34 -13.38 -12.31
CA ILE A 9 14.15 -12.21 -11.45
C ILE A 9 13.23 -11.18 -12.11
N ILE A 10 13.45 -10.88 -13.40
CA ILE A 10 12.61 -9.96 -14.16
C ILE A 10 11.16 -10.45 -14.19
N TYR A 11 10.93 -11.72 -14.53
CA TYR A 11 9.58 -12.28 -14.57
C TYR A 11 8.89 -12.21 -13.21
N TYR A 12 9.59 -12.57 -12.14
CA TYR A 12 9.07 -12.48 -10.78
C TYR A 12 8.67 -11.05 -10.41
N ASN A 13 9.54 -10.07 -10.69
CA ASN A 13 9.24 -8.66 -10.42
C ASN A 13 8.05 -8.17 -11.26
N LEU A 14 8.00 -8.51 -12.54
CA LEU A 14 6.89 -8.13 -13.42
C LEU A 14 5.56 -8.69 -12.96
N VAL A 15 5.50 -9.95 -12.51
CA VAL A 15 4.27 -10.54 -11.96
C VAL A 15 3.77 -9.74 -10.76
N LEU A 16 4.65 -9.41 -9.82
CA LEU A 16 4.27 -8.60 -8.65
C LEU A 16 3.84 -7.20 -9.04
N VAL A 17 4.57 -6.55 -9.94
CA VAL A 17 4.23 -5.20 -10.43
C VAL A 17 2.87 -5.20 -11.11
N VAL A 18 2.57 -6.21 -11.94
CA VAL A 18 1.28 -6.31 -12.62
C VAL A 18 0.16 -6.55 -11.61
N LEU A 19 0.33 -7.43 -10.63
CA LEU A 19 -0.69 -7.69 -9.60
C LEU A 19 -1.03 -6.42 -8.81
N VAL A 20 -0.02 -5.73 -8.30
CA VAL A 20 -0.20 -4.48 -7.54
C VAL A 20 -0.74 -3.37 -8.45
N GLY A 21 -0.18 -3.25 -9.66
CA GLY A 21 -0.59 -2.24 -10.63
C GLY A 21 -2.04 -2.38 -11.08
N LEU A 22 -2.52 -3.61 -11.29
CA LEU A 22 -3.93 -3.87 -11.61
C LEU A 22 -4.86 -3.45 -10.48
N ASP A 23 -4.53 -3.78 -9.23
CA ASP A 23 -5.36 -3.40 -8.08
C ASP A 23 -5.43 -1.88 -7.87
N LEU A 24 -4.34 -1.17 -8.17
CA LEU A 24 -4.28 0.30 -8.11
C LEU A 24 -4.97 0.99 -9.29
N ALA A 25 -5.00 0.37 -10.46
CA ALA A 25 -5.58 0.95 -11.67
C ALA A 25 -7.10 0.78 -11.76
N LEU A 26 -7.64 -0.27 -11.13
CA LEU A 26 -9.08 -0.52 -11.12
C LEU A 26 -9.80 0.44 -10.17
N PRO A 27 -11.04 0.86 -10.51
CA PRO A 27 -11.84 1.69 -9.61
C PRO A 27 -12.12 0.93 -8.32
N GLY A 28 -11.95 1.62 -7.18
CA GLY A 28 -12.24 1.06 -5.88
C GLY A 28 -13.74 0.82 -5.66
N ASN A 29 -14.06 -0.09 -4.76
CA ASN A 29 -15.42 -0.41 -4.34
C ASN A 29 -15.76 0.30 -3.03
N ILE A 30 -16.93 0.94 -2.98
CA ILE A 30 -17.45 1.50 -1.72
C ILE A 30 -17.79 0.33 -0.80
N LYS A 31 -17.08 0.21 0.32
CA LYS A 31 -17.30 -0.88 1.28
C LYS A 31 -18.29 -0.48 2.37
N LYS A 32 -18.14 0.74 2.90
CA LYS A 32 -18.92 1.23 4.02
C LYS A 32 -19.22 2.70 3.86
N THR A 33 -20.43 3.09 4.22
CA THR A 33 -20.89 4.47 4.29
C THR A 33 -21.58 4.67 5.63
N GLY A 34 -21.14 5.66 6.43
CA GLY A 34 -21.65 5.84 7.79
C GLY A 34 -21.01 7.02 8.52
N GLN A 35 -21.38 7.20 9.78
CA GLN A 35 -20.85 8.27 10.63
C GLN A 35 -19.49 7.91 11.19
N LEU A 36 -18.53 8.82 10.99
CA LEU A 36 -17.20 8.74 11.57
C LEU A 36 -17.26 8.87 13.09
N GLU A 37 -16.71 7.90 13.81
CA GLU A 37 -16.47 8.02 15.25
C GLU A 37 -15.14 8.71 15.51
N SER A 38 -14.06 8.15 14.96
CA SER A 38 -12.71 8.69 15.14
C SER A 38 -11.71 8.11 14.14
N ILE A 39 -10.62 8.84 13.91
CA ILE A 39 -9.42 8.34 13.24
C ILE A 39 -8.27 8.44 14.23
N TYR A 40 -7.61 7.32 14.49
CA TYR A 40 -6.60 7.23 15.53
C TYR A 40 -5.52 6.23 15.17
N SER A 41 -4.34 6.41 15.77
CA SER A 41 -3.24 5.48 15.65
C SER A 41 -3.18 4.57 16.87
N VAL A 42 -3.16 3.25 16.66
CA VAL A 42 -2.94 2.26 17.72
C VAL A 42 -1.54 1.69 17.59
N GLN A 43 -0.80 1.65 18.69
CA GLN A 43 0.46 0.93 18.75
C GLN A 43 0.21 -0.45 19.36
N ARG A 44 0.29 -1.51 18.55
CA ARG A 44 0.13 -2.88 19.03
C ARG A 44 1.50 -3.49 19.32
N LYS A 45 1.64 -4.02 20.54
CA LYS A 45 2.81 -4.79 20.97
C LYS A 45 2.67 -6.23 20.47
N TYR A 46 3.68 -6.70 19.74
CA TYR A 46 3.80 -8.10 19.34
C TYR A 46 4.96 -8.76 20.07
N GLY A 47 4.70 -9.95 20.61
CA GLY A 47 5.64 -10.72 21.41
C GLY A 47 5.71 -10.30 22.89
N SER A 48 5.96 -11.29 23.74
CA SER A 48 6.14 -11.13 25.20
C SER A 48 7.61 -11.12 25.63
N GLY A 49 8.56 -11.22 24.68
CA GLY A 49 9.99 -11.30 24.96
C GLY A 49 10.64 -9.97 25.38
N ARG A 50 11.94 -10.05 25.72
CA ARG A 50 12.77 -8.93 26.22
C ARG A 50 12.87 -7.71 25.27
N ARG A 51 12.61 -7.91 23.97
CA ARG A 51 12.54 -6.85 22.95
C ARG A 51 11.25 -7.02 22.14
N PRO A 52 10.13 -6.51 22.64
CA PRO A 52 8.87 -6.58 21.91
C PRO A 52 8.92 -5.66 20.68
N SER A 53 8.29 -6.09 19.59
CA SER A 53 8.09 -5.25 18.42
C SER A 53 6.81 -4.45 18.58
N TYR A 54 6.87 -3.16 18.26
CA TYR A 54 5.71 -2.28 18.29
C TYR A 54 5.35 -1.90 16.88
N VAL A 55 4.10 -2.11 16.50
CA VAL A 55 3.60 -1.70 15.19
C VAL A 55 2.50 -0.68 15.36
N LYS A 56 2.75 0.52 14.83
CA LYS A 56 1.76 1.59 14.75
C LYS A 56 0.84 1.31 13.56
N ARG A 57 -0.47 1.37 13.78
CA ARG A 57 -1.52 1.22 12.76
C ARG A 57 -2.45 2.41 12.83
N ASP A 58 -2.71 3.02 11.70
CA ASP A 58 -3.69 4.09 11.59
C ASP A 58 -5.05 3.46 11.22
N LEU A 59 -6.09 3.85 11.94
CA LEU A 59 -7.43 3.25 11.85
C LEU A 59 -8.48 4.34 11.65
N VAL A 60 -9.52 4.02 10.89
CA VAL A 60 -10.79 4.75 10.87
C VAL A 60 -11.86 3.90 11.54
N SER A 61 -12.55 4.46 12.54
CA SER A 61 -13.65 3.81 13.27
C SER A 61 -14.97 4.50 12.95
N PHE A 62 -15.99 3.71 12.73
CA PHE A 62 -17.37 4.14 12.57
C PHE A 62 -18.14 3.98 13.88
N THR A 63 -19.21 4.75 14.03
CA THR A 63 -20.08 4.71 15.23
C THR A 63 -20.78 3.36 15.48
N ASP A 64 -20.88 2.52 14.46
CA ASP A 64 -21.41 1.15 14.55
C ASP A 64 -20.34 0.11 14.92
N GLY A 65 -19.11 0.56 15.18
CA GLY A 65 -17.98 -0.28 15.62
C GLY A 65 -17.18 -0.91 14.48
N GLU A 66 -17.49 -0.63 13.21
CA GLU A 66 -16.64 -1.08 12.11
C GLU A 66 -15.34 -0.27 12.03
N ILE A 67 -14.23 -0.97 11.80
CA ILE A 67 -12.89 -0.39 11.79
C ILE A 67 -12.17 -0.79 10.49
N PHE A 68 -11.54 0.19 9.84
CA PHE A 68 -10.72 -0.03 8.65
C PHE A 68 -9.28 0.45 8.86
N LEU A 69 -8.33 -0.29 8.31
CA LEU A 69 -6.91 0.06 8.33
C LEU A 69 -6.62 1.13 7.27
N LEU A 70 -5.81 2.12 7.64
CA LEU A 70 -5.35 3.19 6.76
C LEU A 70 -3.87 3.02 6.45
N GLY A 71 -3.48 3.13 5.18
CA GLY A 71 -2.08 3.13 4.75
C GLY A 71 -1.32 4.41 5.11
N LYS A 72 -2.05 5.49 5.38
CA LYS A 72 -1.52 6.79 5.76
C LYS A 72 -2.55 7.57 6.56
N PHE A 73 -2.11 8.19 7.65
CA PHE A 73 -2.94 9.13 8.40
C PHE A 73 -3.39 10.32 7.53
N PRO A 74 -4.68 10.67 7.50
CA PRO A 74 -5.17 11.80 6.71
C PRO A 74 -4.58 13.11 7.24
N LYS A 75 -4.17 13.99 6.31
CA LYS A 75 -3.61 15.31 6.66
C LYS A 75 -4.67 16.38 6.97
N ILE A 76 -5.94 15.99 6.90
CA ILE A 76 -7.09 16.87 7.06
C ILE A 76 -7.77 16.47 8.36
N ASP A 77 -8.10 17.45 9.20
CA ASP A 77 -8.92 17.23 10.38
C ASP A 77 -10.34 16.92 9.94
N LEU A 78 -10.76 15.68 10.15
CA LEU A 78 -12.11 15.21 9.88
C LEU A 78 -12.98 15.48 11.12
N GLU A 79 -14.09 16.19 10.94
CA GLU A 79 -15.04 16.44 12.01
C GLU A 79 -15.64 15.12 12.51
N ARG A 80 -15.74 14.95 13.83
CA ARG A 80 -16.41 13.79 14.42
C ARG A 80 -17.87 13.77 14.00
N LYS A 81 -18.42 12.59 13.74
CA LYS A 81 -19.78 12.32 13.22
C LYS A 81 -20.04 12.74 11.77
N ALA A 82 -19.02 13.23 11.05
CA ALA A 82 -19.14 13.46 9.61
C ALA A 82 -19.52 12.16 8.89
N TYR A 83 -20.41 12.26 7.90
CA TYR A 83 -20.79 11.11 7.09
C TYR A 83 -19.71 10.83 6.03
N ILE A 84 -19.04 9.69 6.15
CA ILE A 84 -17.93 9.30 5.28
C ILE A 84 -18.23 7.98 4.57
N SER A 85 -17.61 7.79 3.41
CA SER A 85 -17.55 6.49 2.72
C SER A 85 -16.12 6.01 2.61
N VAL A 86 -15.88 4.75 2.93
CA VAL A 86 -14.58 4.08 2.78
C VAL A 86 -14.59 3.31 1.46
N VAL A 87 -13.61 3.62 0.62
CA VAL A 87 -13.40 2.95 -0.67
C VAL A 87 -12.18 2.05 -0.56
N GLN A 88 -12.37 0.78 -0.91
CA GLN A 88 -11.33 -0.23 -0.89
C GLN A 88 -10.94 -0.66 -2.30
N SER A 89 -9.69 -1.09 -2.46
CA SER A 89 -9.22 -1.67 -3.70
C SER A 89 -9.97 -2.98 -4.02
N PRO A 90 -10.22 -3.27 -5.30
CA PRO A 90 -11.11 -4.38 -5.67
C PRO A 90 -10.51 -5.77 -5.44
N ILE A 91 -9.19 -5.93 -5.52
CA ILE A 91 -8.52 -7.22 -5.45
C ILE A 91 -8.05 -7.49 -4.02
N PHE A 92 -7.29 -6.57 -3.43
CA PHE A 92 -6.68 -6.77 -2.12
C PHE A 92 -7.46 -6.11 -0.97
N SER A 93 -8.59 -5.45 -1.24
CA SER A 93 -9.45 -4.82 -0.22
C SER A 93 -8.73 -3.75 0.62
N ASN A 94 -7.67 -3.16 0.09
CA ASN A 94 -6.92 -2.10 0.76
C ASN A 94 -7.71 -0.81 0.78
N THR A 95 -7.84 -0.14 1.93
CA THR A 95 -8.48 1.19 2.00
C THR A 95 -7.71 2.19 1.15
N GLN A 96 -8.27 2.66 0.04
CA GLN A 96 -7.63 3.59 -0.89
C GLN A 96 -7.93 5.04 -0.55
N GLU A 97 -9.21 5.35 -0.31
CA GLU A 97 -9.68 6.70 -0.04
C GLU A 97 -10.84 6.72 0.96
N ILE A 98 -10.99 7.87 1.61
CA ILE A 98 -12.15 8.24 2.41
C ILE A 98 -12.84 9.38 1.69
N VAL A 99 -14.10 9.19 1.32
CA VAL A 99 -14.94 10.21 0.68
C VAL A 99 -15.82 10.86 1.73
N ILE A 100 -15.63 12.15 1.97
CA ILE A 100 -16.49 12.95 2.84
C ILE A 100 -17.73 13.34 2.04
N LEU A 101 -18.91 12.87 2.45
CA LEU A 101 -20.13 13.04 1.66
C LEU A 101 -20.65 14.48 1.67
N GLU A 102 -20.46 15.21 2.77
CA GLU A 102 -20.95 16.58 2.95
C GLU A 102 -20.31 17.55 1.95
N ASN A 103 -19.00 17.42 1.74
CA ASN A 103 -18.22 18.32 0.88
C ASN A 103 -17.73 17.65 -0.42
N LYS A 104 -18.13 16.39 -0.69
CA LYS A 104 -17.66 15.57 -1.83
C LYS A 104 -16.14 15.57 -1.97
N GLN A 105 -15.43 15.55 -0.85
CA GLN A 105 -13.97 15.61 -0.82
C GLN A 105 -13.39 14.21 -0.66
N ASN A 106 -12.48 13.86 -1.57
CA ASN A 106 -11.76 12.59 -1.51
C ASN A 106 -10.42 12.79 -0.77
N VAL A 107 -10.20 11.98 0.25
CA VAL A 107 -8.95 11.94 1.02
C VAL A 107 -8.25 10.61 0.77
N TYR A 108 -7.14 10.67 0.04
CA TYR A 108 -6.33 9.48 -0.27
C TYR A 108 -5.52 9.04 0.95
N VAL A 109 -5.82 7.84 1.44
CA VAL A 109 -5.26 7.23 2.66
C VAL A 109 -4.64 5.86 2.40
N GLY A 110 -4.63 5.39 1.16
CA GLY A 110 -4.06 4.09 0.79
C GLY A 110 -2.55 4.02 0.93
N PHE A 111 -2.00 2.80 0.91
CA PHE A 111 -0.57 2.55 1.11
C PHE A 111 0.31 3.33 0.12
N PHE A 112 -0.08 3.38 -1.16
CA PHE A 112 0.61 4.13 -2.21
C PHE A 112 0.41 5.65 -2.15
N SER A 113 -0.44 6.16 -1.25
CA SER A 113 -0.49 7.61 -0.94
C SER A 113 0.71 8.09 -0.11
N ASN A 114 1.53 7.14 0.38
CA ASN A 114 2.84 7.39 0.97
C ASN A 114 3.88 7.56 -0.14
N MET A 115 4.26 8.81 -0.43
CA MET A 115 5.18 9.16 -1.52
C MET A 115 6.50 8.36 -1.50
N PRO A 116 7.20 8.21 -0.36
CA PRO A 116 8.37 7.33 -0.27
C PRO A 116 8.13 5.91 -0.79
N VAL A 117 7.01 5.27 -0.41
CA VAL A 117 6.67 3.91 -0.85
C VAL A 117 6.42 3.88 -2.35
N ALA A 118 5.61 4.81 -2.86
CA ALA A 118 5.30 4.90 -4.28
C ALA A 118 6.54 5.14 -5.14
N SER A 119 7.42 6.05 -4.72
CA SER A 119 8.67 6.35 -5.42
C SER A 119 9.62 5.16 -5.47
N VAL A 120 9.80 4.45 -4.35
CA VAL A 120 10.66 3.25 -4.28
C VAL A 120 10.11 2.16 -5.20
N PHE A 121 8.81 1.93 -5.20
CA PHE A 121 8.16 0.96 -6.08
C PHE A 121 8.32 1.34 -7.56
N LEU A 122 8.10 2.61 -7.91
CA LEU A 122 8.26 3.12 -9.27
C LEU A 122 9.69 2.98 -9.78
N VAL A 123 10.69 3.42 -9.01
CA VAL A 123 12.11 3.30 -9.39
C VAL A 123 12.51 1.84 -9.57
N SER A 124 12.07 0.96 -8.67
CA SER A 124 12.35 -0.48 -8.76
C SER A 124 11.70 -1.13 -9.99
N THR A 125 10.50 -0.68 -10.34
CA THR A 125 9.80 -1.09 -11.56
C THR A 125 10.56 -0.64 -12.80
N LEU A 126 10.98 0.64 -12.86
CA LEU A 126 11.77 1.17 -13.96
C LEU A 126 13.11 0.45 -14.13
N LEU A 127 13.81 0.15 -13.03
CA LEU A 127 15.04 -0.64 -13.07
C LEU A 127 14.80 -2.06 -13.60
N THR A 128 13.68 -2.68 -13.23
CA THR A 128 13.28 -3.99 -13.77
C THR A 128 13.06 -3.90 -15.28
N LEU A 129 12.34 -2.88 -15.76
CA LEU A 129 12.08 -2.65 -17.19
C LEU A 129 13.36 -2.35 -17.98
N ILE A 130 14.27 -1.54 -17.43
CA ILE A 130 15.56 -1.24 -18.08
C ILE A 130 16.39 -2.52 -18.26
N ASN A 131 16.37 -3.41 -17.27
CA ASN A 131 17.05 -4.71 -17.34
C ASN A 131 16.41 -5.68 -18.36
N CYS A 132 15.18 -5.46 -18.80
CA CYS A 132 14.61 -6.24 -19.91
C CYS A 132 15.36 -5.99 -21.24
N PHE A 133 15.93 -4.79 -21.40
CA PHE A 133 16.57 -4.36 -22.65
C PHE A 133 18.10 -4.23 -22.54
N ASN A 134 18.65 -4.19 -21.33
CA ASN A 134 20.08 -3.95 -21.09
C ASN A 134 20.71 -5.01 -20.17
N ASP A 135 21.78 -5.64 -20.66
CA ASP A 135 22.52 -6.68 -19.91
C ASP A 135 23.76 -6.14 -19.15
N LYS A 136 23.87 -4.82 -18.95
CA LYS A 136 25.05 -4.25 -18.26
C LYS A 136 25.07 -4.68 -16.79
N LYS A 137 26.25 -5.06 -16.27
CA LYS A 137 26.46 -5.48 -14.88
C LYS A 137 25.88 -4.51 -13.84
N ILE A 138 25.97 -3.20 -14.09
CA ILE A 138 25.46 -2.17 -13.17
C ILE A 138 23.94 -2.25 -13.00
N PHE A 139 23.21 -2.53 -14.10
CA PHE A 139 21.76 -2.70 -14.07
C PHE A 139 21.37 -4.00 -13.38
N GLN A 140 22.15 -5.07 -13.56
CA GLN A 140 21.91 -6.35 -12.88
C GLN A 140 22.04 -6.24 -11.36
N ILE A 141 22.97 -5.40 -10.85
CA ILE A 141 23.06 -5.11 -9.42
C ILE A 141 21.80 -4.35 -8.95
N GLY A 142 21.40 -3.31 -9.70
CA GLY A 142 20.16 -2.58 -9.43
C GLY A 142 18.91 -3.45 -9.45
N LEU A 143 18.88 -4.49 -10.29
CA LEU A 143 17.80 -5.46 -10.37
C LEU A 143 17.63 -6.24 -9.07
N VAL A 144 18.73 -6.63 -8.40
CA VAL A 144 18.66 -7.35 -7.12
C VAL A 144 18.01 -6.47 -6.05
N PHE A 145 18.44 -5.21 -5.94
CA PHE A 145 17.81 -4.25 -5.02
C PHE A 145 16.34 -4.00 -5.34
N SER A 146 16.02 -3.89 -6.63
CA SER A 146 14.63 -3.72 -7.11
C SER A 146 13.76 -4.90 -6.72
N THR A 147 14.31 -6.11 -6.77
CA THR A 147 13.62 -7.34 -6.38
C THR A 147 13.26 -7.32 -4.90
N MET A 148 14.23 -6.99 -4.03
CA MET A 148 13.97 -6.87 -2.60
C MET A 148 12.89 -5.82 -2.30
N ALA A 149 12.98 -4.65 -2.94
CA ALA A 149 12.03 -3.57 -2.74
C ALA A 149 10.62 -3.95 -3.22
N ILE A 150 10.48 -4.48 -4.43
CA ILE A 150 9.19 -4.92 -5.00
C ILE A 150 8.58 -6.01 -4.13
N SER A 151 9.36 -7.02 -3.72
CA SER A 151 8.88 -8.10 -2.84
C SER A 151 8.36 -7.56 -1.51
N ILE A 152 9.14 -6.72 -0.81
CA ILE A 152 8.74 -6.19 0.50
C ILE A 152 7.48 -5.35 0.37
N ILE A 153 7.45 -4.42 -0.60
CA ILE A 153 6.30 -3.53 -0.81
C ILE A 153 5.06 -4.34 -1.20
N SER A 154 5.20 -5.33 -2.09
CA SER A 154 4.08 -6.16 -2.53
C SER A 154 3.55 -7.03 -1.40
N ILE A 155 4.43 -7.63 -0.58
CA ILE A 155 4.01 -8.44 0.58
C ILE A 155 3.25 -7.58 1.59
N ILE A 156 3.74 -6.38 1.90
CA ILE A 156 3.04 -5.45 2.79
C ILE A 156 1.68 -5.07 2.19
N TYR A 157 1.64 -4.76 0.89
CA TYR A 157 0.39 -4.36 0.23
C TYR A 157 -0.64 -5.49 0.14
N ILE A 158 -0.22 -6.74 -0.09
CA ILE A 158 -1.12 -7.87 -0.31
C ILE A 158 -1.63 -8.49 1.00
N PHE A 159 -0.78 -8.53 2.05
CA PHE A 159 -1.08 -9.30 3.26
C PHE A 159 -1.27 -8.46 4.52
N TYR A 160 -0.80 -7.21 4.54
CA TYR A 160 -0.78 -6.42 5.78
C TYR A 160 -1.90 -5.40 5.89
N PHE A 161 -2.30 -4.83 4.75
CA PHE A 161 -3.42 -3.90 4.63
C PHE A 161 -4.65 -4.64 4.10
#